data_AF-A0A0B1S285-F1
#
_entry.id   AF-A0A0B1S285-F1
#
_cell.length_a   1.000
_cell.length_b   1.000
_cell.length_c   1.000
_cell.angle_alpha   90.00
_cell.angle_beta   90.00
_cell.angle_gamma   90.00
#
_symmetry.space_group_name_H-M   'P 1'
#
loop_
_entity.id
_entity.type
_entity.pdbx_description
1 polymer ?
#
loop_
_entity_poly.entity_id
_entity_poly.type
_entity_poly.pdbx_seq_one_letter_code
_entity_poly.pdbx_strand_id
1 'polypeptide(L)'
;MWINWMEASIWVGEWQRVDTIAAQAERSMKEAEEAESQAGSTAAARTRPVIFGVSSSTSSRAAVTKCTRLLVNSGRAKLDAACGLSKLQSGRYKQAADRFLKVDLDFIDMPWLFSASDMAVYCTLCAIASYDRAELKKKVIHDGNCRKFLESEPKLVELLQCIIKSRFGRALDILKELKDRFLLDPYLSPHVDPLYAVIRERALLQYLEPFASADLNAMANVFRTDVKSLENELVDLCEQGQLAARIDAVGATIRMTRTDEREENYKNLIESHESLVAARCGEPWSAKKE
;
A
#
# COMPACT_ATOMS: atom_id res chain seq x y z
N MET A 1 8.03 2.52 -27.20
CA MET A 1 7.59 1.20 -27.70
C MET A 1 6.95 0.38 -26.59
N TRP A 2 7.64 0.13 -25.47
CA TRP A 2 7.09 -0.65 -24.35
C TRP A 2 5.76 -0.11 -23.80
N ILE A 3 5.62 1.21 -23.63
CA ILE A 3 4.39 1.85 -23.13
C ILE A 3 3.17 1.50 -24.00
N ASN A 4 3.29 1.60 -25.33
CA ASN A 4 2.18 1.27 -26.25
C ASN A 4 1.79 -0.22 -26.17
N TRP A 5 2.75 -1.12 -25.96
CA TRP A 5 2.48 -2.54 -25.76
C TRP A 5 1.80 -2.81 -24.42
N MET A 6 2.17 -2.07 -23.37
CA MET A 6 1.49 -2.10 -22.08
C MET A 6 0.06 -1.60 -22.21
N GLU A 7 -0.15 -0.44 -22.85
CA GLU A 7 -1.49 0.10 -23.12
C GLU A 7 -2.35 -0.95 -23.84
N ALA A 8 -1.88 -1.49 -24.97
CA ALA A 8 -2.61 -2.52 -25.70
C ALA A 8 -2.97 -3.73 -24.81
N SER A 9 -2.05 -4.17 -23.95
CA SER A 9 -2.30 -5.28 -23.02
C SER A 9 -3.33 -4.93 -21.94
N ILE A 10 -3.34 -3.67 -21.47
CA ILE A 10 -4.33 -3.15 -20.52
C ILE A 10 -5.72 -3.09 -21.15
N TRP A 11 -5.83 -2.64 -22.40
CA TRP A 11 -7.11 -2.62 -23.14
C TRP A 11 -7.67 -4.03 -23.36
N VAL A 12 -6.80 -5.01 -23.58
CA VAL A 12 -7.19 -6.43 -23.72
C VAL A 12 -7.51 -7.09 -22.37
N GLY A 13 -7.03 -6.53 -21.26
CA GLY A 13 -7.18 -7.10 -19.92
C GLY A 13 -6.17 -8.20 -19.58
N GLU A 14 -5.08 -8.33 -20.35
CA GLU A 14 -4.00 -9.30 -20.12
C GLU A 14 -2.99 -8.79 -19.06
N TRP A 15 -3.39 -8.75 -17.79
CA TRP A 15 -2.58 -8.18 -16.70
C TRP A 15 -1.24 -8.90 -16.45
N GLN A 16 -1.19 -10.23 -16.66
CA GLN A 16 0.05 -10.99 -16.53
C GLN A 16 1.12 -10.53 -17.52
N ARG A 17 0.69 -10.19 -18.74
CA ARG A 17 1.59 -9.69 -19.79
C ARG A 17 2.09 -8.29 -19.44
N VAL A 18 1.24 -7.43 -18.87
CA VAL A 18 1.63 -6.10 -18.39
C VAL A 18 2.79 -6.20 -17.40
N ASP A 19 2.74 -7.13 -16.45
CA ASP A 19 3.82 -7.34 -15.48
C ASP A 19 5.15 -7.76 -16.14
N THR A 20 5.11 -8.63 -17.16
CA THR A 20 6.33 -9.04 -17.90
C THR A 20 6.93 -7.90 -18.72
N ILE A 21 6.07 -7.11 -19.39
CA ILE A 21 6.50 -5.96 -20.18
C ILE A 21 7.04 -4.88 -19.26
N ALA A 22 6.37 -4.64 -18.13
CA ALA A 22 6.82 -3.72 -17.10
C ALA A 22 8.21 -4.07 -16.60
N ALA A 23 8.47 -5.33 -16.25
CA ALA A 23 9.79 -5.76 -15.78
C ALA A 23 10.89 -5.52 -16.83
N GLN A 24 10.60 -5.74 -18.11
CA GLN A 24 11.55 -5.46 -19.19
C GLN A 24 11.74 -3.95 -19.40
N ALA A 25 10.66 -3.18 -19.34
CA ALA A 25 10.69 -1.73 -19.47
C ALA A 25 11.43 -1.06 -18.29
N GLU A 26 11.28 -1.56 -17.07
CA GLU A 26 12.03 -1.11 -15.90
C GLU A 26 13.54 -1.33 -16.06
N ARG A 27 13.95 -2.49 -16.58
CA ARG A 27 15.37 -2.76 -16.86
C ARG A 27 15.91 -1.80 -17.91
N SER A 28 15.19 -1.62 -19.01
CA SER A 28 15.59 -0.69 -20.08
C SER A 28 15.63 0.77 -19.60
N MET A 29 14.72 1.19 -18.71
CA MET A 29 14.74 2.54 -18.12
C MET A 29 15.90 2.71 -17.14
N LYS A 30 16.20 1.70 -16.33
CA LYS A 30 17.34 1.73 -15.40
C LYS A 30 18.67 1.83 -16.14
N GLU A 31 18.84 1.04 -17.21
CA GLU A 31 20.02 1.12 -18.08
C GLU A 31 20.16 2.52 -18.71
N ALA A 32 19.05 3.14 -19.12
CA ALA A 32 19.05 4.50 -19.65
C ALA A 32 19.44 5.55 -18.58
N GLU A 33 18.91 5.45 -17.36
CA GLU A 33 19.26 6.33 -16.23
C GLU A 33 20.74 6.20 -15.83
N GLU A 34 21.28 4.98 -15.84
CA GLU A 34 22.70 4.71 -15.56
C GLU A 34 23.60 5.27 -16.66
N ALA A 35 23.22 5.12 -17.93
CA ALA A 35 23.96 5.69 -19.06
C ALA A 35 23.96 7.23 -19.02
N GLU A 36 22.85 7.87 -18.65
CA GLU A 36 22.79 9.32 -18.45
C GLU A 36 23.66 9.78 -17.28
N SER A 37 23.65 9.04 -16.16
CA SER A 37 24.48 9.34 -14.98
C SER A 37 25.98 9.24 -15.30
N GLN A 38 26.37 8.25 -16.09
CA GLN A 38 27.74 8.09 -16.59
C GLN A 38 28.13 9.18 -17.58
N ALA A 39 27.22 9.60 -18.46
CA ALA A 39 27.43 10.73 -19.38
C ALA A 39 27.59 12.07 -18.64
N GLY A 40 26.85 12.29 -17.55
CA GLY A 40 27.00 13.46 -16.68
C GLY A 40 28.33 13.50 -15.93
N SER A 41 28.78 12.36 -15.40
CA SER A 41 30.07 12.22 -14.70
C SER A 41 31.26 12.42 -15.64
N THR A 42 31.22 11.84 -16.85
CA THR A 42 32.28 12.01 -17.86
C THR A 42 32.33 13.42 -18.45
N ALA A 43 31.20 14.14 -18.51
CA ALA A 43 31.16 15.55 -18.87
C ALA A 43 31.77 16.46 -17.77
N ALA A 44 31.51 16.17 -16.49
CA ALA A 44 32.11 16.87 -15.35
C ALA A 44 33.63 16.61 -15.21
N ALA A 45 34.11 15.43 -15.59
CA ALA A 45 35.55 15.11 -15.62
C ALA A 45 36.31 15.84 -16.76
N ARG A 46 35.59 16.30 -17.80
CA ARG A 46 36.16 17.01 -18.96
C ARG A 46 36.24 18.53 -18.78
N THR A 47 35.74 19.11 -17.69
CA THR A 47 35.95 20.53 -17.36
C THR A 47 37.33 20.77 -16.74
N ARG A 48 38.39 20.48 -17.51
CA ARG A 48 39.67 21.20 -17.36
C ARG A 48 39.58 22.42 -18.28
N PRO A 49 40.02 23.62 -17.87
CA PRO A 49 39.91 24.81 -18.71
C PRO A 49 40.88 24.66 -19.88
N VAL A 50 40.38 24.23 -21.04
CA VAL A 50 41.09 24.40 -22.30
C VAL A 50 40.62 25.73 -22.87
N ILE A 51 41.52 26.71 -22.82
CA ILE A 51 41.37 28.03 -23.45
C ILE A 51 41.45 27.79 -24.96
N PHE A 52 40.31 27.56 -25.62
CA PHE A 52 40.21 27.74 -27.06
C PHE A 52 38.77 28.11 -27.46
N GLY A 53 38.63 29.29 -28.06
CA GLY A 53 37.34 29.87 -28.42
C GLY A 53 36.70 29.21 -29.62
N VAL A 54 35.58 28.52 -29.40
CA VAL A 54 34.45 28.39 -30.34
C VAL A 54 33.18 28.30 -29.50
N SER A 55 32.47 29.42 -29.39
CA SER A 55 31.21 29.54 -28.66
C SER A 55 30.06 29.54 -29.67
N SER A 56 29.48 28.37 -29.97
CA SER A 56 28.19 28.30 -30.68
C SER A 56 27.42 26.97 -30.60
N SER A 57 27.78 26.00 -29.75
CA SER A 57 27.03 24.72 -29.65
C SER A 57 26.67 24.25 -28.23
N THR A 58 26.97 25.04 -27.20
CA THR A 58 26.74 24.64 -25.80
C THR A 58 25.27 24.72 -25.38
N SER A 59 24.50 25.68 -25.92
CA SER A 59 23.08 25.87 -25.60
C SER A 59 22.17 24.77 -26.19
N SER A 60 22.50 24.20 -27.35
CA SER A 60 21.70 23.14 -27.98
C SER A 60 21.86 21.79 -27.27
N ARG A 61 23.05 21.45 -26.76
CA ARG A 61 23.27 20.19 -26.03
C ARG A 61 22.56 20.19 -24.67
N ALA A 62 22.63 21.28 -23.91
CA ALA A 62 21.95 21.39 -22.62
C ALA A 62 20.41 21.30 -22.77
N ALA A 63 19.85 21.86 -23.84
CA ALA A 63 18.43 21.75 -24.16
C ALA A 63 18.02 20.31 -24.56
N VAL A 64 18.86 19.63 -25.35
CA VAL A 64 18.63 18.22 -25.74
C VAL A 64 18.70 17.30 -24.51
N THR A 65 19.69 17.46 -23.61
CA THR A 65 19.77 16.66 -22.37
C THR A 65 18.57 16.89 -21.45
N LYS A 66 18.05 18.13 -21.40
CA LYS A 66 16.83 18.45 -20.62
C LYS A 66 15.59 17.80 -21.23
N CYS A 67 15.46 17.79 -22.56
CA CYS A 67 14.35 17.16 -23.27
C CYS A 67 14.36 15.63 -23.10
N THR A 68 15.54 14.98 -23.18
CA THR A 68 15.67 13.53 -22.95
C THR A 68 15.28 13.14 -21.52
N ARG A 69 15.73 13.90 -20.52
CA ARG A 69 15.38 13.64 -19.11
C ARG A 69 13.87 13.76 -18.85
N LEU A 70 13.21 14.73 -19.47
CA LEU A 70 11.75 14.88 -19.36
C LEU A 70 11.01 13.68 -19.98
N LEU A 71 11.48 13.17 -21.12
CA LEU A 71 10.92 11.98 -21.75
C LEU A 71 11.12 10.71 -20.91
N VAL A 72 12.30 10.54 -20.30
CA VAL A 72 12.58 9.40 -19.41
C VAL A 72 11.69 9.46 -18.17
N ASN A 73 11.57 10.63 -17.52
CA ASN A 73 10.70 10.80 -16.36
C ASN A 73 9.22 10.61 -16.71
N SER A 74 8.78 11.09 -17.86
CA SER A 74 7.42 10.85 -18.36
C SER A 74 7.16 9.37 -18.61
N GLY A 75 8.10 8.67 -19.25
CA GLY A 75 8.01 7.23 -19.46
C GLY A 75 7.96 6.46 -18.15
N ARG A 76 8.74 6.87 -17.16
CA ARG A 76 8.77 6.27 -15.83
C ARG A 76 7.47 6.48 -15.06
N ALA A 77 6.92 7.68 -15.05
CA ALA A 77 5.64 7.97 -14.41
C ALA A 77 4.51 7.13 -15.03
N LYS A 78 4.48 7.02 -16.37
CA LYS A 78 3.54 6.14 -17.08
C LYS A 78 3.74 4.67 -16.72
N LEU A 79 4.98 4.21 -16.67
CA LEU A 79 5.28 2.83 -16.28
C LEU A 79 4.84 2.53 -14.84
N ASP A 80 5.15 3.39 -13.87
CA ASP A 80 4.78 3.17 -12.47
C ASP A 80 3.27 3.19 -12.27
N ALA A 81 2.54 4.06 -13.00
CA ALA A 81 1.08 4.08 -12.97
C ALA A 81 0.45 2.80 -13.57
N ALA A 82 0.95 2.33 -14.71
CA ALA A 82 0.48 1.08 -15.32
C ALA A 82 0.82 -0.16 -14.47
N CYS A 83 2.00 -0.18 -13.85
CA CYS A 83 2.39 -1.19 -12.86
C CYS A 83 1.46 -1.18 -11.64
N GLY A 84 1.16 0.01 -11.10
CA GLY A 84 0.22 0.17 -9.99
C GLY A 84 -1.14 -0.43 -10.33
N LEU A 85 -1.67 -0.16 -11.54
CA LEU A 85 -2.92 -0.73 -12.01
C LEU A 85 -2.87 -2.26 -12.10
N SER A 86 -1.82 -2.84 -12.68
CA SER A 86 -1.64 -4.29 -12.77
C SER A 86 -1.65 -4.96 -11.39
N LYS A 87 -0.98 -4.34 -10.39
CA LYS A 87 -0.97 -4.85 -9.02
C LYS A 87 -2.32 -4.70 -8.32
N LEU A 88 -3.06 -3.63 -8.61
CA LEU A 88 -4.43 -3.46 -8.14
C LEU A 88 -5.32 -4.58 -8.68
N GLN A 89 -5.23 -4.89 -9.97
CA GLN A 89 -6.00 -5.98 -10.59
C GLN A 89 -5.62 -7.37 -10.07
N SER A 90 -4.38 -7.53 -9.64
CA SER A 90 -3.91 -8.75 -8.96
C SER A 90 -4.32 -8.84 -7.48
N GLY A 91 -5.07 -7.86 -6.94
CA GLY A 91 -5.46 -7.80 -5.52
C GLY A 91 -4.32 -7.45 -4.55
N ARG A 92 -3.15 -7.03 -5.05
CA ARG A 92 -1.96 -6.72 -4.23
C ARG A 92 -1.92 -5.23 -3.88
N TYR A 93 -2.86 -4.79 -3.04
CA TYR A 93 -3.09 -3.37 -2.74
C TYR A 93 -1.86 -2.62 -2.18
N LYS A 94 -1.05 -3.26 -1.33
CA LYS A 94 0.15 -2.62 -0.76
C LYS A 94 1.19 -2.26 -1.81
N GLN A 95 1.42 -3.19 -2.75
CA GLN A 95 2.36 -2.98 -3.85
C GLN A 95 1.83 -1.95 -4.85
N ALA A 96 0.51 -1.95 -5.09
CA ALA A 96 -0.14 -0.95 -5.92
C ALA A 96 0.05 0.45 -5.33
N ALA A 97 -0.22 0.63 -4.03
CA ALA A 97 -0.01 1.89 -3.33
C ALA A 97 1.45 2.36 -3.42
N ASP A 98 2.43 1.49 -3.15
CA ASP A 98 3.85 1.84 -3.22
C ASP A 98 4.29 2.28 -4.64
N ARG A 99 3.60 1.82 -5.69
CA ARG A 99 3.83 2.26 -7.07
C ARG A 99 3.14 3.56 -7.38
N PHE A 100 1.86 3.71 -7.02
CA PHE A 100 1.12 4.95 -7.23
C PHE A 100 1.75 6.16 -6.51
N LEU A 101 2.29 5.97 -5.31
CA LEU A 101 2.99 7.04 -4.57
C LEU A 101 4.28 7.52 -5.25
N LYS A 102 4.89 6.73 -6.14
CA LYS A 102 6.10 7.12 -6.89
C LYS A 102 5.79 7.92 -8.14
N VAL A 103 4.51 8.01 -8.52
CA VAL A 103 4.11 8.64 -9.77
C VAL A 103 4.12 10.15 -9.61
N ASP A 104 4.97 10.80 -10.40
CA ASP A 104 5.03 12.26 -10.50
C ASP A 104 4.05 12.76 -11.58
N LEU A 105 2.98 13.44 -11.16
CA LEU A 105 1.96 13.98 -12.07
C LEU A 105 2.50 15.00 -13.08
N ASP A 106 3.54 15.74 -12.73
CA ASP A 106 4.11 16.81 -13.57
C ASP A 106 4.63 16.27 -14.93
N PHE A 107 4.92 14.98 -15.02
CA PHE A 107 5.47 14.34 -16.22
C PHE A 107 4.45 13.48 -16.99
N ILE A 108 3.19 13.45 -16.56
CA ILE A 108 2.13 12.71 -17.27
C ILE A 108 1.30 13.68 -18.11
N ASP A 109 1.39 13.54 -19.43
CA ASP A 109 0.48 14.20 -20.36
C ASP A 109 -0.93 13.57 -20.21
N MET A 110 -1.82 14.27 -19.53
CA MET A 110 -3.22 13.88 -19.38
C MET A 110 -4.06 14.37 -20.58
N PRO A 111 -5.05 13.60 -21.07
CA PRO A 111 -5.57 12.34 -20.52
C PRO A 111 -4.82 11.11 -21.07
N TRP A 112 -4.18 10.34 -20.19
CA TRP A 112 -3.49 9.09 -20.51
C TRP A 112 -3.95 8.00 -19.55
N LEU A 113 -4.68 6.99 -20.05
CA LEU A 113 -5.28 5.83 -19.37
C LEU A 113 -6.20 6.13 -18.16
N PHE A 114 -5.88 7.14 -17.34
CA PHE A 114 -6.58 7.62 -16.16
C PHE A 114 -6.60 9.15 -16.16
N SER A 115 -7.54 9.74 -15.41
CA SER A 115 -7.42 11.15 -15.01
C SER A 115 -6.58 11.29 -13.73
N ALA A 116 -6.16 12.52 -13.40
CA ALA A 116 -5.50 12.81 -12.12
C ALA A 116 -6.41 12.50 -10.91
N SER A 117 -7.74 12.60 -11.08
CA SER A 117 -8.73 12.28 -10.07
C SER A 117 -8.77 10.77 -9.79
N ASP A 118 -8.79 9.94 -10.85
CA ASP A 118 -8.85 8.48 -10.70
C ASP A 118 -7.57 7.93 -10.03
N MET A 119 -6.42 8.51 -10.37
CA MET A 119 -5.16 8.19 -9.72
C MET A 119 -5.17 8.53 -8.22
N ALA A 120 -5.77 9.66 -7.84
CA ALA A 120 -5.97 10.02 -6.45
C ALA A 120 -6.86 9.00 -5.73
N VAL A 121 -7.94 8.55 -6.36
CA VAL A 121 -8.84 7.52 -5.81
C VAL A 121 -8.11 6.19 -5.61
N TYR A 122 -7.43 5.68 -6.63
CA TYR A 122 -6.72 4.40 -6.52
C TYR A 122 -5.62 4.45 -5.47
N CYS A 123 -4.83 5.52 -5.48
CA CYS A 123 -3.76 5.69 -4.50
C CYS A 123 -4.30 5.78 -3.07
N THR A 124 -5.37 6.54 -2.83
CA THR A 124 -5.92 6.73 -1.48
C THR A 124 -6.57 5.48 -0.94
N LEU A 125 -7.40 4.78 -1.73
CA LEU A 125 -8.04 3.55 -1.29
C LEU A 125 -7.01 2.44 -1.01
N CYS A 126 -6.04 2.24 -1.91
CA CYS A 126 -4.99 1.26 -1.68
C CYS A 126 -4.08 1.63 -0.49
N ALA A 127 -3.80 2.92 -0.29
CA ALA A 127 -3.02 3.40 0.85
C ALA A 127 -3.75 3.16 2.17
N ILE A 128 -5.03 3.51 2.27
CA ILE A 128 -5.83 3.28 3.49
C ILE A 128 -5.94 1.79 3.79
N ALA A 129 -6.18 0.96 2.78
CA ALA A 129 -6.27 -0.48 2.96
C ALA A 129 -4.94 -1.11 3.42
N SER A 130 -3.78 -0.55 3.03
CA SER A 130 -2.48 -1.24 3.19
C SER A 130 -1.54 -0.66 4.25
N TYR A 131 -1.54 0.65 4.47
CA TYR A 131 -0.56 1.32 5.33
C TYR A 131 -1.09 1.58 6.72
N ASP A 132 -0.20 1.55 7.71
CA ASP A 132 -0.51 1.95 9.07
C ASP A 132 -0.59 3.49 9.23
N ARG A 133 -1.15 3.98 10.34
CA ARG A 133 -1.32 5.40 10.66
C ARG A 133 -0.01 6.20 10.55
N ALA A 134 1.11 5.62 10.99
CA ALA A 134 2.42 6.27 10.89
C ALA A 134 2.90 6.38 9.42
N GLU A 135 2.70 5.30 8.66
CA GLU A 135 3.03 5.24 7.23
C GLU A 135 2.16 6.19 6.40
N LEU A 136 0.86 6.25 6.66
CA LEU A 136 -0.09 7.17 6.00
C LEU A 136 0.33 8.63 6.17
N LYS A 137 0.72 9.04 7.38
CA LYS A 137 1.22 10.41 7.61
C LYS A 137 2.49 10.66 6.80
N LYS A 138 3.48 9.76 6.90
CA LYS A 138 4.80 9.93 6.29
C LYS A 138 4.76 9.88 4.77
N LYS A 139 4.08 8.89 4.21
CA LYS A 139 4.09 8.58 2.77
C LYS A 139 3.02 9.33 1.97
N VAL A 140 1.89 9.70 2.57
CA VAL A 140 0.76 10.30 1.85
C VAL A 140 0.58 11.78 2.19
N ILE A 141 0.58 12.15 3.47
CA ILE A 141 0.34 13.54 3.89
C ILE A 141 1.57 14.42 3.74
N HIS A 142 2.74 13.91 4.15
CA HIS A 142 3.99 14.67 4.08
C HIS A 142 4.63 14.65 2.70
N ASP A 143 4.19 13.75 1.81
CA ASP A 143 4.70 13.68 0.46
C ASP A 143 4.06 14.74 -0.45
N GLY A 144 4.91 15.52 -1.12
CA GLY A 144 4.49 16.65 -1.94
C GLY A 144 3.82 16.21 -3.24
N ASN A 145 4.22 15.08 -3.81
CA ASN A 145 3.62 14.55 -5.04
C ASN A 145 2.22 14.02 -4.76
N CYS A 146 2.05 13.37 -3.61
CA CYS A 146 0.75 12.86 -3.21
C CYS A 146 -0.29 13.93 -2.97
N ARG A 147 0.15 15.06 -2.42
CA ARG A 147 -0.71 16.21 -2.21
C ARG A 147 -1.28 16.77 -3.51
N LYS A 148 -0.52 16.74 -4.61
CA LYS A 148 -0.96 17.25 -5.93
C LYS A 148 -2.16 16.47 -6.48
N PHE A 149 -2.15 15.14 -6.41
CA PHE A 149 -3.32 14.36 -6.85
C PHE A 149 -4.50 14.53 -5.90
N LEU A 150 -4.24 14.63 -4.60
CA LEU A 150 -5.27 14.83 -3.58
C LEU A 150 -6.00 16.18 -3.67
N GLU A 151 -5.37 17.20 -4.25
CA GLU A 151 -6.01 18.51 -4.51
C GLU A 151 -7.19 18.39 -5.49
N SER A 152 -7.20 17.38 -6.36
CA SER A 152 -8.32 17.15 -7.28
C SER A 152 -9.58 16.66 -6.58
N GLU A 153 -9.46 15.98 -5.43
CA GLU A 153 -10.56 15.34 -4.72
C GLU A 153 -10.50 15.62 -3.21
N PRO A 154 -11.03 16.77 -2.75
CA PRO A 154 -10.94 17.18 -1.34
C PRO A 154 -11.68 16.23 -0.38
N LYS A 155 -12.70 15.50 -0.86
CA LYS A 155 -13.40 14.49 -0.06
C LYS A 155 -12.47 13.36 0.39
N LEU A 156 -11.52 12.95 -0.45
CA LEU A 156 -10.53 11.91 -0.11
C LEU A 156 -9.52 12.41 0.93
N VAL A 157 -9.20 13.70 0.91
CA VAL A 157 -8.37 14.33 1.95
C VAL A 157 -9.09 14.34 3.29
N GLU A 158 -10.38 14.69 3.31
CA GLU A 158 -11.20 14.61 4.53
C GLU A 158 -11.24 13.17 5.07
N LEU A 159 -11.43 12.18 4.19
CA LEU A 159 -11.41 10.75 4.55
C LEU A 159 -10.09 10.35 5.22
N LEU A 160 -8.95 10.65 4.58
CA LEU A 160 -7.61 10.35 5.09
C LEU A 160 -7.37 10.99 6.46
N GLN A 161 -7.77 12.24 6.63
CA GLN A 161 -7.66 12.95 7.91
C GLN A 161 -8.56 12.33 8.98
N CYS A 162 -9.76 11.86 8.63
CA CYS A 162 -10.66 11.21 9.57
C CYS A 162 -10.08 9.90 10.09
N ILE A 163 -9.51 9.07 9.22
CA ILE A 163 -8.84 7.81 9.60
C ILE A 163 -7.64 8.08 10.51
N ILE A 164 -6.83 9.08 10.19
CA ILE A 164 -5.66 9.43 11.02
C ILE A 164 -6.06 10.02 12.38
N LYS A 165 -7.20 10.70 12.48
CA LYS A 165 -7.73 11.23 13.73
C LYS A 165 -8.62 10.21 14.48
N SER A 166 -8.72 8.97 14.00
CA SER A 166 -9.59 7.92 14.55
C SER A 166 -11.07 8.29 14.60
N ARG A 167 -11.55 9.14 13.68
CA ARG A 167 -12.97 9.51 13.52
C ARG A 167 -13.63 8.58 12.50
N PHE A 168 -13.81 7.31 12.86
CA PHE A 168 -14.25 6.27 11.93
C PHE A 168 -15.68 6.44 11.42
N GLY A 169 -16.61 6.94 12.25
CA GLY A 169 -17.99 7.16 11.79
C GLY A 169 -18.07 8.09 10.57
N ARG A 170 -17.40 9.24 10.64
CA ARG A 170 -17.34 10.18 9.50
C ARG A 170 -16.60 9.58 8.29
N ALA A 171 -15.54 8.81 8.52
CA ALA A 171 -14.82 8.14 7.45
C ALA A 171 -15.70 7.13 6.68
N LEU A 172 -16.49 6.33 7.41
CA LEU A 172 -17.43 5.36 6.82
C LEU A 172 -18.60 6.05 6.10
N ASP A 173 -19.07 7.18 6.62
CA ASP A 173 -20.10 7.99 5.96
C ASP A 173 -19.58 8.51 4.59
N ILE A 174 -18.35 9.03 4.54
CA ILE A 174 -17.72 9.49 3.29
C ILE A 174 -17.50 8.32 2.30
N LEU A 175 -17.07 7.16 2.80
CA LEU A 175 -16.91 5.97 1.97
C LEU A 175 -18.25 5.53 1.36
N LYS A 176 -19.34 5.52 2.14
CA LYS A 176 -20.68 5.22 1.61
C LYS A 176 -21.10 6.20 0.52
N GLU A 177 -20.88 7.50 0.71
CA GLU A 177 -21.21 8.52 -0.32
C GLU A 177 -20.43 8.32 -1.64
N LEU A 178 -19.19 7.84 -1.56
CA LEU A 178 -18.32 7.66 -2.73
C LEU A 178 -18.49 6.28 -3.39
N LYS A 179 -19.10 5.31 -2.70
CA LYS A 179 -19.23 3.92 -3.17
C LYS A 179 -19.88 3.84 -4.56
N ASP A 180 -20.96 4.57 -4.79
CA ASP A 180 -21.68 4.54 -6.07
C ASP A 180 -20.82 5.04 -7.23
N ARG A 181 -19.99 6.06 -7.00
CA ARG A 181 -19.04 6.55 -8.00
C ARG A 181 -17.96 5.52 -8.30
N PHE A 182 -17.45 4.83 -7.27
CA PHE A 182 -16.39 3.83 -7.44
C PHE A 182 -16.88 2.56 -8.15
N LEU A 183 -18.16 2.20 -8.00
CA LEU A 183 -18.75 1.06 -8.71
C LEU A 183 -18.89 1.29 -10.22
N LEU A 184 -18.93 2.54 -10.66
CA LEU A 184 -18.98 2.92 -12.09
C LEU A 184 -17.62 2.88 -12.78
N ASP A 185 -16.53 2.83 -12.01
CA ASP A 185 -15.17 2.79 -12.55
C ASP A 185 -14.83 1.38 -13.05
N PRO A 186 -14.42 1.21 -14.33
CA PRO A 186 -14.16 -0.11 -14.91
C PRO A 186 -13.06 -0.91 -14.19
N TYR A 187 -12.05 -0.23 -13.67
CA TYR A 187 -10.89 -0.87 -13.05
C TYR A 187 -11.10 -1.08 -11.55
N LEU A 188 -11.79 -0.15 -10.89
CA LEU A 188 -11.97 -0.19 -9.43
C LEU A 188 -13.19 -0.99 -9.00
N SER A 189 -14.27 -1.04 -9.80
CA SER A 189 -15.52 -1.72 -9.47
C SER A 189 -15.36 -3.11 -8.82
N PRO A 190 -14.56 -4.06 -9.38
CA PRO A 190 -14.40 -5.38 -8.76
C PRO A 190 -13.64 -5.37 -7.42
N HIS A 191 -12.89 -4.30 -7.14
CA HIS A 191 -12.08 -4.16 -5.93
C HIS A 191 -12.76 -3.32 -4.84
N VAL A 192 -13.91 -2.68 -5.12
CA VAL A 192 -14.60 -1.81 -4.14
C VAL A 192 -14.97 -2.59 -2.88
N ASP A 193 -15.71 -3.70 -3.02
CA ASP A 193 -16.17 -4.48 -1.87
C ASP A 193 -15.00 -5.08 -1.05
N PRO A 194 -13.97 -5.74 -1.64
CA PRO A 194 -12.85 -6.26 -0.85
C PRO A 194 -12.03 -5.14 -0.20
N LEU A 195 -11.83 -3.99 -0.87
CA LEU A 195 -11.16 -2.85 -0.24
C LEU A 195 -11.96 -2.32 0.95
N TYR A 196 -13.29 -2.21 0.83
CA TYR A 196 -14.14 -1.71 1.91
C TYR A 196 -14.16 -2.65 3.11
N ALA A 197 -14.15 -3.97 2.88
CA ALA A 197 -14.02 -4.97 3.94
C ALA A 197 -12.70 -4.79 4.70
N VAL A 198 -11.56 -4.75 3.99
CA VAL A 198 -10.24 -4.55 4.61
C VAL A 198 -10.15 -3.22 5.35
N ILE A 199 -10.67 -2.13 4.77
CA ILE A 199 -10.66 -0.82 5.43
C ILE A 199 -11.49 -0.86 6.72
N ARG A 200 -12.62 -1.56 6.72
CA ARG A 200 -13.49 -1.71 7.88
C ARG A 200 -12.83 -2.55 8.98
N GLU A 201 -12.27 -3.70 8.66
CA GLU A 201 -11.51 -4.55 9.59
C GLU A 201 -10.38 -3.76 10.26
N ARG A 202 -9.58 -3.04 9.47
CA ARG A 202 -8.48 -2.23 10.00
C ARG A 202 -8.96 -1.08 10.87
N ALA A 203 -10.09 -0.45 10.52
CA ALA A 203 -10.69 0.58 11.35
C ALA A 203 -11.15 0.03 12.71
N LEU A 204 -11.69 -1.20 12.77
CA LEU A 204 -12.06 -1.87 14.02
C LEU A 204 -10.82 -2.12 14.90
N LEU A 205 -9.76 -2.70 14.33
CA LEU A 205 -8.50 -2.94 15.04
C LEU A 205 -7.89 -1.65 15.58
N GLN A 206 -7.81 -0.61 14.75
CA GLN A 206 -7.24 0.68 15.14
C GLN A 206 -8.11 1.45 16.15
N TYR A 207 -9.44 1.24 16.13
CA TYR A 207 -10.33 1.79 17.15
C TYR A 207 -10.08 1.16 18.51
N LEU A 208 -9.84 -0.14 18.55
CA LEU A 208 -9.70 -0.95 19.75
C LEU A 208 -8.30 -0.87 20.39
N GLU A 209 -7.27 -0.56 19.60
CA GLU A 209 -5.87 -0.48 20.03
C GLU A 209 -5.60 0.28 21.35
N PRO A 210 -6.20 1.47 21.63
CA PRO A 210 -5.95 2.18 22.89
C PRO A 210 -6.80 1.69 24.08
N PHE A 211 -7.78 0.80 23.89
CA PHE A 211 -8.74 0.42 24.91
C PHE A 211 -8.42 -0.95 25.52
N ALA A 212 -8.34 -1.03 26.86
CA ALA A 212 -8.28 -2.31 27.56
C ALA A 212 -9.65 -3.02 27.61
N SER A 213 -10.72 -2.24 27.65
CA SER A 213 -12.12 -2.70 27.61
C SER A 213 -12.96 -1.64 26.90
N ALA A 214 -13.93 -2.05 26.08
CA ALA A 214 -14.83 -1.16 25.37
C ALA A 214 -16.27 -1.66 25.36
N ASP A 215 -17.23 -0.74 25.37
CA ASP A 215 -18.67 -1.03 25.24
C ASP A 215 -19.05 -1.17 23.76
N LEU A 216 -19.71 -2.28 23.42
CA LEU A 216 -20.13 -2.61 22.07
C LEU A 216 -21.24 -1.69 21.57
N ASN A 217 -22.09 -1.16 22.46
CA ASN A 217 -23.17 -0.24 22.06
C ASN A 217 -22.59 1.10 21.57
N ALA A 218 -21.66 1.67 22.32
CA ALA A 218 -20.92 2.87 21.91
C ALA A 218 -20.17 2.64 20.59
N MET A 219 -19.54 1.48 20.44
CA MET A 219 -18.81 1.12 19.22
C MET A 219 -19.75 0.95 18.01
N ALA A 220 -20.88 0.26 18.15
CA ALA A 220 -21.88 0.08 17.11
C ALA A 220 -22.40 1.43 16.57
N ASN A 221 -22.62 2.40 17.46
CA ASN A 221 -23.01 3.77 17.09
C ASN A 221 -21.95 4.49 16.24
N VAL A 222 -20.66 4.28 16.54
CA VAL A 222 -19.54 4.86 15.78
C VAL A 222 -19.43 4.20 14.41
N PHE A 223 -19.57 2.88 14.33
CA PHE A 223 -19.41 2.10 13.09
C PHE A 223 -20.68 2.02 12.23
N ARG A 224 -21.78 2.65 12.67
CA ARG A 224 -23.07 2.70 11.97
C ARG A 224 -23.65 1.31 11.69
N THR A 225 -23.53 0.41 12.66
CA THR A 225 -24.02 -0.96 12.55
C THR A 225 -24.81 -1.36 13.78
N ASP A 226 -25.48 -2.51 13.70
CA ASP A 226 -26.10 -3.12 14.85
C ASP A 226 -25.07 -3.87 15.70
N VAL A 227 -25.44 -4.12 16.96
CA VAL A 227 -24.56 -4.80 17.92
C VAL A 227 -24.29 -6.24 17.50
N LYS A 228 -25.30 -6.93 16.95
CA LYS A 228 -25.17 -8.35 16.56
C LYS A 228 -24.23 -8.52 15.36
N SER A 229 -24.34 -7.65 14.34
CA SER A 229 -23.42 -7.68 13.21
C SER A 229 -22.00 -7.35 13.66
N LEU A 230 -21.85 -6.36 14.55
CA LEU A 230 -20.55 -5.99 15.11
C LEU A 230 -19.92 -7.14 15.90
N GLU A 231 -20.70 -7.85 16.71
CA GLU A 231 -20.24 -9.04 17.43
C GLU A 231 -19.71 -10.10 16.48
N ASN A 232 -20.44 -10.42 15.41
CA ASN A 232 -19.98 -11.39 14.40
C ASN A 232 -18.68 -10.95 13.73
N GLU A 233 -18.58 -9.68 13.31
CA GLU A 233 -17.35 -9.13 12.73
C GLU A 233 -16.15 -9.22 13.69
N LEU A 234 -16.36 -8.97 14.98
CA LEU A 234 -15.32 -9.06 15.99
C LEU A 234 -14.93 -10.52 16.28
N VAL A 235 -15.88 -11.46 16.23
CA VAL A 235 -15.59 -12.89 16.34
C VAL A 235 -14.73 -13.35 15.17
N ASP A 236 -15.06 -12.96 13.94
CA ASP A 236 -14.27 -13.29 12.75
C ASP A 236 -12.83 -12.78 12.88
N LEU A 237 -12.62 -11.56 13.40
CA LEU A 237 -11.29 -10.99 13.66
C LEU A 237 -10.50 -11.74 14.74
N CYS A 238 -11.20 -12.25 15.77
CA CYS A 238 -10.60 -13.10 16.80
C CYS A 238 -10.22 -14.48 16.24
N GLU A 239 -11.07 -15.08 15.41
CA GLU A 239 -10.81 -16.37 14.76
C GLU A 239 -9.62 -16.31 13.78
N GLN A 240 -9.48 -15.19 13.06
CA GLN A 240 -8.32 -14.92 12.21
C GLN A 240 -7.03 -14.63 12.99
N GLY A 241 -7.11 -14.50 14.32
CA GLY A 241 -5.96 -14.20 15.19
C GLY A 241 -5.43 -12.78 15.06
N GLN A 242 -6.19 -11.87 14.42
CA GLN A 242 -5.81 -10.46 14.30
C GLN A 242 -6.13 -9.65 15.58
N LEU A 243 -7.13 -10.09 16.33
CA LEU A 243 -7.57 -9.44 17.57
C LEU A 243 -7.53 -10.43 18.74
N ALA A 244 -6.71 -10.15 19.75
CA ALA A 244 -6.65 -10.93 20.98
C ALA A 244 -7.64 -10.37 22.02
N ALA A 245 -8.92 -10.71 21.92
CA ALA A 245 -9.96 -10.19 22.81
C ALA A 245 -10.97 -11.25 23.25
N ARG A 246 -11.64 -10.99 24.38
CA ARG A 246 -12.79 -11.76 24.87
C ARG A 246 -14.03 -10.89 24.80
N ILE A 247 -15.08 -11.42 24.18
CA ILE A 247 -16.35 -10.73 23.97
C ILE A 247 -17.36 -11.27 24.98
N ASP A 248 -17.96 -10.38 25.76
CA ASP A 248 -19.10 -10.68 26.63
C ASP A 248 -20.39 -10.17 25.99
N ALA A 249 -21.19 -11.08 25.43
CA ALA A 249 -22.44 -10.77 24.77
C ALA A 249 -23.55 -10.34 25.75
N VAL A 250 -23.49 -10.78 27.03
CA VAL A 250 -24.51 -10.40 28.04
C VAL A 250 -24.25 -8.98 28.52
N GLY A 251 -22.98 -8.68 28.82
CA GLY A 251 -22.53 -7.35 29.22
C GLY A 251 -22.31 -6.37 28.07
N ALA A 252 -22.48 -6.81 26.81
CA ALA A 252 -22.16 -6.06 25.59
C ALA A 252 -20.79 -5.36 25.65
N THR A 253 -19.77 -6.04 26.17
CA THR A 253 -18.45 -5.46 26.43
C THR A 253 -17.36 -6.34 25.87
N ILE A 254 -16.36 -5.75 25.22
CA ILE A 254 -15.14 -6.44 24.78
C ILE A 254 -13.99 -6.12 25.74
N ARG A 255 -13.22 -7.14 26.12
CA ARG A 255 -12.01 -7.01 26.95
C ARG A 255 -10.81 -7.53 26.18
N MET A 256 -9.74 -6.75 26.12
CA MET A 256 -8.50 -7.18 25.49
C MET A 256 -7.81 -8.22 26.36
N THR A 257 -7.39 -9.32 25.74
CA THR A 257 -6.60 -10.33 26.42
C THR A 257 -5.16 -9.86 26.40
N ARG A 258 -4.64 -9.50 27.57
CA ARG A 258 -3.20 -9.29 27.72
C ARG A 258 -2.56 -10.66 27.93
N THR A 259 -1.71 -11.09 27.02
CA THR A 259 -0.88 -12.27 27.27
C THR A 259 0.15 -11.89 28.32
N ASP A 260 0.11 -12.59 29.47
CA ASP A 260 1.14 -12.45 30.47
C ASP A 260 2.39 -13.17 29.97
N GLU A 261 3.41 -12.39 29.56
CA GLU A 261 4.70 -12.90 29.06
C GLU A 261 5.32 -13.94 30.00
N ARG A 262 5.06 -13.79 31.31
CA ARG A 262 5.52 -14.74 32.33
C ARG A 262 4.84 -16.10 32.21
N GLU A 263 3.52 -16.13 32.00
CA GLU A 263 2.78 -17.38 31.85
C GLU A 263 3.15 -18.11 30.56
N GLU A 264 3.34 -17.35 29.48
CA GLU A 264 3.80 -17.89 28.19
C GLU A 264 5.20 -18.48 28.30
N ASN A 265 6.13 -17.78 28.96
CA ASN A 265 7.46 -18.32 29.25
C ASN A 265 7.42 -19.59 30.10
N TYR A 266 6.53 -19.67 31.10
CA TYR A 266 6.39 -20.89 31.89
C TYR A 266 5.82 -22.06 31.06
N LYS A 267 4.85 -21.81 30.19
CA LYS A 267 4.31 -22.84 29.28
C LYS A 267 5.40 -23.36 28.34
N ASN A 268 6.16 -22.45 27.71
CA ASN A 268 7.28 -22.82 26.85
C ASN A 268 8.36 -23.63 27.60
N LEU A 269 8.62 -23.29 28.86
CA LEU A 269 9.58 -24.01 29.70
C LEU A 269 9.09 -25.42 30.06
N ILE A 270 7.80 -25.58 30.34
CA ILE A 270 7.19 -26.89 30.61
C ILE A 270 7.20 -27.75 29.34
N GLU A 271 6.79 -27.22 28.19
CA GLU A 271 6.80 -27.95 26.91
C GLU A 271 8.22 -28.37 26.49
N SER A 272 9.19 -27.47 26.63
CA SER A 272 10.60 -27.82 26.37
C SER A 272 11.11 -28.90 27.33
N HIS A 273 10.74 -28.85 28.61
CA HIS A 273 11.09 -29.88 29.57
C HIS A 273 10.43 -31.23 29.23
N GLU A 274 9.13 -31.26 28.91
CA GLU A 274 8.42 -32.47 28.51
C GLU A 274 9.02 -33.11 27.25
N SER A 275 9.39 -32.31 26.25
CA SER A 275 10.05 -32.82 25.04
C SER A 275 11.43 -33.45 25.32
N LEU A 276 12.22 -32.87 26.25
CA LEU A 276 13.51 -33.43 26.67
C LEU A 276 13.34 -34.75 27.45
N VAL A 277 12.33 -34.82 28.32
CA VAL A 277 12.01 -36.05 29.06
C VAL A 277 11.54 -37.14 28.11
N ALA A 278 10.68 -36.81 27.14
CA ALA A 278 10.23 -37.74 26.11
C ALA A 278 11.40 -38.25 25.25
N ALA A 279 12.33 -37.38 24.84
CA ALA A 279 13.53 -37.77 24.11
C ALA A 279 14.44 -38.70 24.93
N ARG A 280 14.53 -38.49 26.24
CA ARG A 280 15.34 -39.33 27.15
C ARG A 280 14.68 -40.68 27.45
N CYS A 281 13.36 -40.74 27.52
CA CYS A 281 12.62 -41.98 27.75
C CYS A 281 12.38 -42.80 26.46
N GLY A 282 12.60 -42.21 25.28
CA GLY A 282 12.50 -42.86 23.97
C GLY A 282 13.74 -43.66 23.53
N GLU A 283 14.88 -43.55 24.22
CA GLU A 283 16.02 -44.46 24.00
C GLU A 283 15.90 -45.67 24.95
N PRO A 284 15.55 -46.88 24.47
CA PRO A 284 15.62 -48.06 25.30
C PRO A 284 17.07 -48.32 25.70
N TRP A 285 17.35 -48.17 27.01
CA TRP A 285 18.59 -48.55 27.68
C TRP A 285 18.74 -50.09 27.74
N SER A 286 18.65 -50.78 26.60
CA SER A 286 18.72 -52.25 26.52
C SER A 286 19.53 -52.81 25.34
N ALA A 287 20.44 -52.02 24.75
CA ALA A 287 21.32 -52.49 23.68
C ALA A 287 22.82 -52.20 23.90
N LYS A 288 23.30 -52.32 25.15
CA LYS A 288 24.74 -52.42 25.47
C LYS A 288 24.98 -53.46 26.57
N LYS A 289 24.63 -54.71 26.29
CA LYS A 289 25.24 -55.90 26.90
C LYS A 289 25.22 -57.02 25.86
N GLU A 290 26.30 -57.07 25.09
CA GLU A 290 27.15 -58.25 24.80
C GLU A 290 28.13 -57.91 23.68
#